data_AF-A0A544Y644-F1
#
_entry.id   AF-A0A544Y644-F1
#
_cell.length_a   1.000
_cell.length_b   1.000
_cell.length_c   1.000
_cell.angle_alpha   90.00
_cell.angle_beta   90.00
_cell.angle_gamma   90.00
#
_symmetry.space_group_name_H-M   'P 1'
#
loop_
_entity.id
_entity.type
_entity.pdbx_description
1 polymer ?
#
loop_
_entity_poly.entity_id
_entity_poly.type
_entity_poly.pdbx_seq_one_letter_code
_entity_poly.pdbx_strand_id
1 'polypeptide(L)'
;MKPFSIKAGSRFYNAPKMLNPEQTNPLPSGMILRNSIVSFRRTVPSFRTREIQRNSRRGRFPMGKTATGTMKWEPWQPQPYAVQDSGPVLSRGTVVNHYTGDLVATGALECLVLTEADGTSPFQGLERVTGSLDGRQGSFVFRLDGVVRPGTAEATLTVVPGSGTGDLKGLRGEARYTSGNVGPDGHAEFTFEYELD
;
A
#
# COMPACT_ATOMS: atom_id res chain seq x y z
N MET A 1 -30.74 26.92 -33.88
CA MET A 1 -30.14 26.97 -32.53
C MET A 1 -30.81 25.86 -31.71
N LYS A 2 -30.11 24.75 -31.45
CA LYS A 2 -30.58 23.61 -30.63
C LYS A 2 -29.58 23.44 -29.47
N PRO A 3 -30.01 23.17 -28.23
CA PRO A 3 -29.11 23.07 -27.10
C PRO A 3 -28.41 21.70 -27.08
N PHE A 4 -27.10 21.71 -26.79
CA PHE A 4 -26.32 20.51 -26.48
C PHE A 4 -26.52 20.16 -25.00
N SER A 5 -26.96 18.93 -24.73
CA SER A 5 -27.08 18.35 -23.40
C SER A 5 -25.84 17.47 -23.16
N ILE A 6 -25.04 17.80 -22.14
CA ILE A 6 -23.86 17.02 -21.73
C ILE A 6 -24.34 15.96 -20.74
N LYS A 7 -24.26 14.68 -21.12
CA LYS A 7 -24.39 13.56 -20.17
C LYS A 7 -23.03 13.33 -19.49
N ALA A 8 -22.98 13.55 -18.19
CA ALA A 8 -21.88 13.09 -17.34
C ALA A 8 -21.91 11.56 -17.27
N GLY A 9 -20.89 10.90 -17.84
CA GLY A 9 -20.67 9.46 -17.73
C GLY A 9 -19.53 9.20 -16.77
N SER A 10 -19.87 8.87 -15.53
CA SER A 10 -18.98 8.37 -14.49
C SER A 10 -18.34 7.04 -14.92
N ARG A 11 -17.03 7.06 -15.21
CA ARG A 11 -16.22 5.85 -15.40
C ARG A 11 -15.69 5.38 -14.05
N PHE A 12 -16.55 4.72 -13.27
CA PHE A 12 -16.09 3.87 -12.18
C PHE A 12 -15.75 2.48 -12.72
N TYR A 13 -14.77 1.84 -12.07
CA TYR A 13 -14.29 0.49 -12.32
C TYR A 13 -15.38 -0.49 -12.77
N ASN A 14 -15.22 -1.08 -13.96
CA ASN A 14 -16.05 -2.20 -14.39
C ASN A 14 -15.70 -3.45 -13.54
N ALA A 15 -16.71 -4.04 -12.90
CA ALA A 15 -16.59 -5.31 -12.20
C ALA A 15 -16.17 -6.44 -13.16
N PRO A 16 -15.32 -7.40 -12.73
CA PRO A 16 -14.97 -8.55 -13.56
C PRO A 16 -16.18 -9.47 -13.75
N LYS A 17 -16.34 -9.98 -14.98
CA LYS A 17 -17.32 -11.03 -15.30
C LYS A 17 -17.04 -12.27 -14.45
N MET A 18 -18.09 -12.78 -13.80
CA MET A 18 -18.09 -14.02 -13.00
C MET A 18 -17.40 -15.18 -13.75
N LEU A 19 -16.39 -15.80 -13.13
CA LEU A 19 -15.86 -17.08 -13.57
C LEU A 19 -16.86 -18.21 -13.27
N ASN A 20 -16.93 -19.17 -14.18
CA ASN A 20 -17.81 -20.35 -14.17
C ASN A 20 -17.48 -21.30 -12.99
N PRO A 21 -18.45 -21.76 -12.17
CA PRO A 21 -18.16 -22.47 -10.91
C PRO A 21 -17.75 -23.95 -11.01
N GLU A 22 -17.45 -24.52 -12.18
CA GLU A 22 -17.24 -25.98 -12.34
C GLU A 22 -15.78 -26.46 -12.42
N GLN A 23 -14.84 -25.86 -11.68
CA GLN A 23 -13.51 -26.46 -11.49
C GLN A 23 -13.11 -26.51 -10.02
N THR A 24 -13.70 -27.47 -9.29
CA THR A 24 -13.18 -27.93 -8.00
C THR A 24 -12.64 -29.35 -8.15
N ASN A 25 -11.34 -29.52 -7.92
CA ASN A 25 -10.72 -30.83 -7.78
C ASN A 25 -11.02 -31.35 -6.36
N PRO A 26 -11.57 -32.55 -6.16
CA PRO A 26 -11.88 -33.04 -4.81
C PRO A 26 -10.62 -33.44 -4.05
N LEU A 27 -10.53 -33.00 -2.79
CA LEU A 27 -9.56 -33.54 -1.81
C LEU A 27 -10.01 -34.94 -1.35
N PRO A 28 -9.09 -35.88 -1.07
CA PRO A 28 -9.46 -37.20 -0.60
C PRO A 28 -9.97 -37.18 0.85
N SER A 29 -11.12 -37.82 1.05
CA SER A 29 -11.79 -38.03 2.34
C SER A 29 -11.01 -38.96 3.26
N GLY A 30 -10.85 -38.57 4.52
CA GLY A 30 -10.53 -39.50 5.61
C GLY A 30 -9.94 -38.81 6.83
N MET A 31 -10.74 -38.59 7.88
CA MET A 31 -10.57 -39.20 9.21
C MET A 31 -11.54 -38.53 10.21
N ILE A 32 -12.50 -39.31 10.70
CA ILE A 32 -13.31 -39.00 11.87
C ILE A 32 -12.50 -39.39 13.10
N LEU A 33 -12.30 -38.48 14.06
CA LEU A 33 -11.95 -38.85 15.44
C LEU A 33 -12.79 -38.05 16.43
N ARG A 34 -13.46 -38.80 17.31
CA ARG A 34 -14.33 -38.35 18.39
C ARG A 34 -13.54 -38.02 19.65
N ASN A 35 -14.09 -37.06 20.41
CA ASN A 35 -14.06 -36.82 21.86
C ASN A 35 -12.70 -36.89 22.60
N SER A 36 -12.37 -35.82 23.32
CA SER A 36 -12.51 -35.76 24.79
C SER A 36 -12.10 -34.38 25.32
N ILE A 37 -12.97 -33.79 26.13
CA ILE A 37 -12.73 -32.57 26.90
C ILE A 37 -11.79 -32.93 28.06
N VAL A 38 -10.63 -32.27 28.13
CA VAL A 38 -9.76 -32.28 29.31
C VAL A 38 -9.73 -30.87 29.88
N SER A 39 -10.35 -30.68 31.05
CA SER A 39 -10.32 -29.43 31.79
C SER A 39 -8.95 -29.21 32.43
N PHE A 40 -8.20 -28.22 31.96
CA PHE A 40 -6.97 -27.76 32.60
C PHE A 40 -7.26 -26.51 33.44
N ARG A 41 -7.26 -26.64 34.77
CA ARG A 41 -7.17 -25.48 35.67
C ARG A 41 -5.74 -24.95 35.62
N ARG A 42 -5.51 -23.84 34.92
CA ARG A 42 -4.27 -23.05 35.07
C ARG A 42 -4.53 -21.90 36.04
N THR A 43 -3.84 -21.93 37.16
CA THR A 43 -3.67 -20.79 38.07
C THR A 43 -2.94 -19.69 37.31
N VAL A 44 -3.59 -18.54 37.13
CA VAL A 44 -2.97 -17.35 36.51
C VAL A 44 -2.27 -16.58 37.65
N PRO A 45 -0.94 -16.36 37.60
CA PRO A 45 -0.32 -15.46 38.55
C PRO A 45 -0.76 -14.02 38.24
N SER A 46 -1.16 -13.30 39.29
CA SER A 46 -1.37 -11.86 39.27
C SER A 46 -0.07 -11.17 38.86
N PHE A 47 -0.03 -10.64 37.64
CA PHE A 47 1.02 -9.71 37.23
C PHE A 47 0.65 -8.32 37.73
N ARG A 48 1.47 -7.77 38.64
CA ARG A 48 1.45 -6.34 38.97
C ARG A 48 1.75 -5.55 37.70
N THR A 49 0.79 -4.76 37.25
CA THR A 49 1.00 -3.74 36.23
C THR A 49 2.00 -2.72 36.77
N ARG A 50 3.27 -2.82 36.38
CA ARG A 50 4.15 -1.64 36.39
C ARG A 50 3.71 -0.77 35.24
N GLU A 51 3.11 0.35 35.60
CA GLU A 51 2.80 1.47 34.71
C GLU A 51 4.10 1.87 34.00
N ILE A 52 4.23 1.48 32.73
CA ILE A 52 5.31 1.98 31.87
C ILE A 52 4.92 3.43 31.59
N GLN A 53 5.49 4.36 32.36
CA GLN A 53 5.49 5.78 32.00
C GLN A 53 6.11 5.90 30.62
N ARG A 54 5.24 6.05 29.62
CA ARG A 54 5.58 6.28 28.22
C ARG A 54 6.18 7.68 28.15
N ASN A 55 7.48 7.77 28.39
CA ASN A 55 8.24 9.00 28.28
C ASN A 55 8.31 9.35 26.79
N SER A 56 7.28 10.04 26.28
CA SER A 56 7.20 10.54 24.92
C SER A 56 8.12 11.73 24.76
N ARG A 57 9.43 11.49 24.82
CA ARG A 57 10.40 12.36 24.17
C ARG A 57 10.38 11.96 22.70
N ARG A 58 9.55 12.64 21.90
CA ARG A 58 9.80 12.70 20.46
C ARG A 58 11.15 13.38 20.31
N GLY A 59 12.20 12.57 20.23
CA GLY A 59 13.50 13.03 19.78
C GLY A 59 13.30 13.55 18.38
N ARG A 60 13.30 14.88 18.24
CA ARG A 60 13.55 15.52 16.96
C ARG A 60 14.96 15.07 16.55
N PHE A 61 15.05 14.11 15.63
CA PHE A 61 16.32 13.75 15.02
C PHE A 61 16.90 15.02 14.34
N PRO A 62 18.18 15.36 14.55
CA PRO A 62 18.75 16.55 13.93
C PRO A 62 18.99 16.31 12.42
N MET A 63 18.08 16.86 11.62
CA MET A 63 18.16 17.20 10.18
C MET A 63 18.54 16.10 9.18
N GLY A 64 17.62 15.17 8.96
CA GLY A 64 17.50 14.52 7.65
C GLY A 64 17.24 15.55 6.54
N LYS A 65 17.63 15.23 5.31
CA LYS A 65 17.31 16.01 4.12
C LYS A 65 15.82 15.87 3.81
N THR A 66 15.27 16.84 3.07
CA THR A 66 13.91 16.80 2.56
C THR A 66 13.94 16.91 1.05
N ALA A 67 13.44 15.89 0.37
CA ALA A 67 13.18 15.89 -1.06
C ALA A 67 11.68 16.06 -1.31
N THR A 68 11.33 16.75 -2.40
CA THR A 68 9.96 17.01 -2.82
C THR A 68 9.78 16.69 -4.28
N GLY A 69 8.54 16.41 -4.67
CA GLY A 69 8.23 16.16 -6.06
C GLY A 69 6.83 15.64 -6.28
N THR A 70 6.60 15.26 -7.54
CA THR A 70 5.34 14.72 -8.02
C THR A 70 5.53 13.26 -8.42
N MET A 71 4.58 12.42 -8.05
CA MET A 71 4.46 11.04 -8.49
C MET A 71 3.25 10.90 -9.41
N LYS A 72 3.43 10.23 -10.55
CA LYS A 72 2.37 9.77 -11.46
C LYS A 72 2.40 8.26 -11.53
N TRP A 73 1.28 7.64 -11.90
CA TRP A 73 1.21 6.20 -12.12
C TRP A 73 0.59 5.90 -13.48
N GLU A 74 1.02 4.79 -14.08
CA GLU A 74 0.39 4.28 -15.28
C GLU A 74 -1.01 3.74 -14.98
N PRO A 75 -1.95 3.76 -15.95
CA PRO A 75 -3.22 3.09 -15.81
C PRO A 75 -3.02 1.61 -15.48
N TRP A 76 -3.65 1.15 -14.41
CA TRP A 76 -3.52 -0.21 -13.90
C TRP A 76 -4.88 -0.77 -13.48
N GLN A 77 -4.96 -2.09 -13.33
CA GLN A 77 -6.16 -2.75 -12.85
C GLN A 77 -5.78 -3.88 -11.88
N PRO A 78 -6.17 -3.79 -10.60
CA PRO A 78 -5.95 -4.87 -9.65
C PRO A 78 -6.79 -6.10 -10.01
N GLN A 79 -6.23 -7.28 -9.79
CA GLN A 79 -6.87 -8.58 -10.02
C GLN A 79 -7.33 -9.18 -8.69
N PRO A 80 -8.62 -9.49 -8.52
CA PRO A 80 -9.13 -10.17 -7.33
C PRO A 80 -8.45 -11.52 -7.12
N TYR A 81 -8.12 -11.84 -5.88
CA TYR A 81 -7.62 -13.17 -5.49
C TYR A 81 -8.41 -13.81 -4.36
N ALA A 82 -9.18 -13.03 -3.59
CA ALA A 82 -10.15 -13.54 -2.64
C ALA A 82 -11.42 -12.70 -2.72
N VAL A 83 -12.53 -13.38 -3.02
CA VAL A 83 -13.87 -12.78 -3.16
C VAL A 83 -14.77 -13.47 -2.15
N GLN A 84 -15.61 -12.68 -1.48
CA GLN A 84 -16.60 -13.17 -0.54
C GLN A 84 -17.97 -12.56 -0.88
N ASP A 85 -19.02 -13.37 -0.80
CA ASP A 85 -20.39 -12.88 -0.95
C ASP A 85 -20.69 -11.80 0.08
N SER A 86 -21.13 -10.64 -0.41
CA SER A 86 -21.48 -9.46 0.41
C SER A 86 -20.35 -8.95 1.32
N GLY A 87 -19.09 -9.31 1.06
CA GLY A 87 -17.91 -8.89 1.82
C GLY A 87 -16.90 -8.08 1.00
N PRO A 88 -15.86 -7.51 1.65
CA PRO A 88 -14.78 -6.85 0.96
C PRO A 88 -14.03 -7.78 0.00
N VAL A 89 -13.56 -7.24 -1.13
CA VAL A 89 -12.76 -7.99 -2.11
C VAL A 89 -11.28 -7.71 -1.87
N LEU A 90 -10.48 -8.78 -1.85
CA LEU A 90 -9.02 -8.65 -1.84
C LEU A 90 -8.46 -8.84 -3.25
N SER A 91 -7.62 -7.91 -3.67
CA SER A 91 -7.01 -7.89 -4.98
C SER A 91 -5.50 -7.66 -4.91
N ARG A 92 -4.78 -8.06 -5.97
CA ARG A 92 -3.35 -7.79 -6.17
C ARG A 92 -3.19 -6.87 -7.37
N GLY A 93 -2.32 -5.87 -7.26
CA GLY A 93 -2.01 -4.94 -8.35
C GLY A 93 -0.53 -4.80 -8.60
N THR A 94 -0.18 -4.66 -9.88
CA THR A 94 1.14 -4.22 -10.35
C THR A 94 1.00 -2.80 -10.88
N VAL A 95 1.84 -1.88 -10.41
CA VAL A 95 1.79 -0.46 -10.78
C VAL A 95 3.17 0.02 -11.18
N VAL A 96 3.24 0.81 -12.25
CA VAL A 96 4.45 1.56 -12.63
C VAL A 96 4.25 3.01 -12.23
N ASN A 97 5.13 3.52 -11.38
CA ASN A 97 5.15 4.90 -10.93
C ASN A 97 6.28 5.68 -11.59
N HIS A 98 6.07 6.96 -11.81
CA HIS A 98 7.04 7.90 -12.36
C HIS A 98 7.19 9.08 -11.41
N TYR A 99 8.40 9.30 -10.91
CA TYR A 99 8.74 10.35 -9.97
C TYR A 99 9.51 11.46 -10.68
N THR A 100 9.17 12.71 -10.35
CA THR A 100 9.87 13.92 -10.82
C THR A 100 10.07 14.90 -9.68
N GLY A 101 11.10 15.75 -9.78
CA GLY A 101 11.50 16.69 -8.73
C GLY A 101 12.88 16.31 -8.20
N ASP A 102 13.03 16.31 -6.89
CA ASP A 102 14.27 15.92 -6.22
C ASP A 102 14.54 14.40 -6.34
N LEU A 103 13.48 13.60 -6.49
CA LEU A 103 13.54 12.19 -6.92
C LEU A 103 13.08 12.09 -8.38
N VAL A 104 14.00 11.71 -9.27
CA VAL A 104 13.72 11.43 -10.68
C VAL A 104 13.91 9.93 -10.91
N ALA A 105 12.82 9.18 -10.94
CA ALA A 105 12.88 7.71 -10.91
C ALA A 105 11.65 7.05 -11.52
N THR A 106 11.79 5.76 -11.86
CA THR A 106 10.68 4.86 -12.14
C THR A 106 10.54 3.86 -11.00
N GLY A 107 9.31 3.63 -10.56
CA GLY A 107 8.96 2.68 -9.51
C GLY A 107 8.18 1.50 -10.07
N ALA A 108 8.55 0.29 -9.66
CA ALA A 108 7.80 -0.94 -9.93
C ALA A 108 7.20 -1.45 -8.61
N LEU A 109 5.89 -1.28 -8.45
CA LEU A 109 5.12 -1.61 -7.25
C LEU A 109 4.30 -2.88 -7.45
N GLU A 110 4.35 -3.75 -6.46
CA GLU A 110 3.37 -4.82 -6.24
C GLU A 110 2.60 -4.54 -4.93
N CYS A 111 1.28 -4.51 -4.99
CA CYS A 111 0.44 -4.20 -3.84
C CYS A 111 -0.75 -5.15 -3.67
N LEU A 112 -1.20 -5.28 -2.42
CA LEU A 112 -2.47 -5.88 -2.04
C LEU A 112 -3.45 -4.76 -1.71
N VAL A 113 -4.69 -4.93 -2.17
CA VAL A 113 -5.74 -3.92 -2.10
C VAL A 113 -7.00 -4.55 -1.52
N LEU A 114 -7.59 -3.91 -0.52
CA LEU A 114 -8.94 -4.20 -0.03
C LEU A 114 -9.91 -3.25 -0.72
N THR A 115 -11.05 -3.73 -1.22
CA THR A 115 -12.12 -2.84 -1.72
C THR A 115 -13.36 -2.98 -0.84
N GLU A 116 -13.71 -1.90 -0.15
CA GLU A 116 -14.91 -1.81 0.68
C GLU A 116 -16.10 -1.27 -0.11
N ALA A 117 -17.31 -1.52 0.40
CA ALA A 117 -18.56 -1.16 -0.30
C ALA A 117 -18.77 0.36 -0.42
N ASP A 118 -18.15 1.15 0.47
CA ASP A 118 -18.22 2.61 0.48
C ASP A 118 -17.18 3.27 -0.47
N GLY A 119 -16.36 2.46 -1.14
CA GLY A 119 -15.27 2.92 -2.01
C GLY A 119 -13.95 3.22 -1.28
N THR A 120 -13.89 3.01 0.04
CA THR A 120 -12.63 3.02 0.80
C THR A 120 -11.79 1.82 0.38
N SER A 121 -10.50 2.06 0.12
CA SER A 121 -9.61 1.05 -0.43
C SER A 121 -8.21 1.14 0.18
N PRO A 122 -7.99 0.53 1.36
CA PRO A 122 -6.67 0.36 1.95
C PRO A 122 -5.78 -0.52 1.07
N PHE A 123 -4.49 -0.18 1.00
CA PHE A 123 -3.52 -0.95 0.25
C PHE A 123 -2.14 -0.97 0.93
N GLN A 124 -1.41 -2.06 0.70
CA GLN A 124 -0.03 -2.22 1.16
C GLN A 124 0.82 -2.88 0.08
N GLY A 125 2.10 -2.53 0.00
CA GLY A 125 2.96 -3.08 -1.07
C GLY A 125 4.44 -2.79 -0.90
N LEU A 126 5.23 -3.33 -1.83
CA LEU A 126 6.65 -3.03 -1.98
C LEU A 126 6.89 -2.46 -3.37
N GLU A 127 7.66 -1.39 -3.44
CA GLU A 127 8.02 -0.72 -4.67
C GLU A 127 9.53 -0.63 -4.82
N ARG A 128 10.07 -1.15 -5.92
CA ARG A 128 11.46 -0.87 -6.29
C ARG A 128 11.52 0.43 -7.06
N VAL A 129 12.18 1.42 -6.51
CA VAL A 129 12.44 2.72 -7.13
C VAL A 129 13.84 2.70 -7.73
N THR A 130 13.97 3.05 -9.00
CA THR A 130 15.26 3.11 -9.73
C THR A 130 15.39 4.46 -10.43
N GLY A 131 16.46 5.20 -10.12
CA GLY A 131 16.62 6.57 -10.59
C GLY A 131 17.64 7.35 -9.77
N SER A 132 17.45 8.67 -9.72
CA SER A 132 18.30 9.58 -8.95
C SER A 132 17.54 10.29 -7.85
N LEU A 133 18.15 10.40 -6.68
CA LEU A 133 17.69 11.22 -5.55
C LEU A 133 18.74 12.30 -5.28
N ASP A 134 18.37 13.57 -5.39
CA ASP A 134 19.31 14.71 -5.32
C ASP A 134 20.56 14.50 -6.20
N GLY A 135 20.34 13.98 -7.41
CA GLY A 135 21.39 13.69 -8.39
C GLY A 135 22.22 12.41 -8.13
N ARG A 136 21.97 11.67 -7.04
CA ARG A 136 22.68 10.42 -6.71
C ARG A 136 22.00 9.22 -7.33
N GLN A 137 22.72 8.45 -8.14
CA GLN A 137 22.13 7.37 -8.93
C GLN A 137 22.09 6.06 -8.15
N GLY A 138 20.94 5.38 -8.18
CA GLY A 138 20.82 4.05 -7.60
C GLY A 138 19.42 3.48 -7.68
N SER A 139 19.15 2.52 -6.79
CA SER A 139 17.81 2.02 -6.54
C SER A 139 17.63 1.72 -5.06
N PHE A 140 16.38 1.65 -4.63
CA PHE A 140 16.01 1.25 -3.28
C PHE A 140 14.59 0.68 -3.29
N VAL A 141 14.11 0.20 -2.15
CA VAL A 141 12.74 -0.33 -2.01
C VAL A 141 11.96 0.49 -0.99
N PHE A 142 10.78 0.97 -1.38
CA PHE A 142 9.77 1.47 -0.45
C PHE A 142 8.84 0.33 -0.01
N ARG A 143 8.43 0.36 1.26
CA ARG A 143 7.22 -0.31 1.74
C ARG A 143 6.12 0.73 1.87
N LEU A 144 4.97 0.46 1.27
CA LEU A 144 3.83 1.37 1.24
C LEU A 144 2.75 0.88 2.20
N ASP A 145 2.14 1.84 2.89
CA ASP A 145 0.91 1.68 3.67
C ASP A 145 0.02 2.89 3.40
N GLY A 146 -1.13 2.67 2.76
CA GLY A 146 -1.95 3.76 2.27
C GLY A 146 -3.42 3.41 2.13
N VAL A 147 -4.21 4.42 1.79
CA VAL A 147 -5.66 4.32 1.64
C VAL A 147 -6.13 5.26 0.53
N VAL A 148 -6.99 4.72 -0.34
CA VAL A 148 -7.77 5.49 -1.30
C VAL A 148 -9.17 5.68 -0.72
N ARG A 149 -9.70 6.89 -0.84
CA ARG A 149 -11.10 7.25 -0.55
C ARG A 149 -11.72 7.88 -1.79
N PRO A 150 -13.05 8.04 -1.88
CA PRO A 150 -13.67 8.74 -2.99
C PRO A 150 -13.01 10.11 -3.25
N GLY A 151 -12.33 10.24 -4.39
CA GLY A 151 -11.65 11.47 -4.83
C GLY A 151 -10.26 11.74 -4.24
N THR A 152 -9.77 10.96 -3.27
CA THR A 152 -8.48 11.23 -2.61
C THR A 152 -7.66 9.97 -2.35
N ALA A 153 -6.34 10.11 -2.26
CA ALA A 153 -5.45 9.04 -1.81
C ALA A 153 -4.33 9.60 -0.94
N GLU A 154 -3.89 8.83 0.04
CA GLU A 154 -2.74 9.14 0.89
C GLU A 154 -1.96 7.87 1.21
N ALA A 155 -0.64 7.99 1.36
CA ALA A 155 0.19 6.88 1.82
C ALA A 155 1.43 7.34 2.57
N THR A 156 1.92 6.44 3.42
CA THR A 156 3.27 6.49 4.00
C THR A 156 4.15 5.48 3.26
N LEU A 157 5.36 5.89 2.88
CA LEU A 157 6.33 5.09 2.17
C LEU A 157 7.61 5.06 2.98
N THR A 158 7.99 3.89 3.50
CA THR A 158 9.19 3.75 4.31
C THR A 158 10.29 3.06 3.50
N VAL A 159 11.50 3.61 3.46
CA VAL A 159 12.64 2.92 2.85
C VAL A 159 12.91 1.63 3.61
N VAL A 160 12.94 0.50 2.91
CA VAL A 160 13.33 -0.79 3.49
C VAL A 160 14.83 -0.72 3.81
N PRO A 161 15.24 -0.87 5.09
CA PRO A 161 16.65 -0.73 5.48
C PRO A 161 17.56 -1.66 4.70
N GLY A 162 18.67 -1.13 4.19
CA GLY A 162 19.65 -1.90 3.42
C GLY A 162 19.25 -2.22 1.97
N SER A 163 18.10 -1.71 1.49
CA SER A 163 17.67 -1.93 0.10
C SER A 163 18.39 -1.04 -0.93
N GLY A 164 19.04 0.03 -0.46
CA GLY A 164 19.75 1.00 -1.30
C GLY A 164 20.93 0.40 -2.07
N THR A 165 21.07 0.81 -3.34
CA THR A 165 22.14 0.41 -4.25
C THR A 165 22.82 1.63 -4.88
N GLY A 166 23.97 1.43 -5.56
CA GLY A 166 24.73 2.53 -6.15
C GLY A 166 25.10 3.59 -5.12
N ASP A 167 24.87 4.85 -5.46
CA ASP A 167 25.11 6.01 -4.61
C ASP A 167 24.03 6.19 -3.52
N LEU A 168 23.02 5.31 -3.50
CA LEU A 168 21.93 5.29 -2.52
C LEU A 168 22.10 4.18 -1.47
N LYS A 169 23.26 3.51 -1.41
CA LYS A 169 23.58 2.61 -0.30
C LYS A 169 23.53 3.37 1.03
N GLY A 170 22.93 2.75 2.04
CA GLY A 170 22.74 3.39 3.35
C GLY A 170 21.51 4.29 3.46
N LEU A 171 20.76 4.50 2.35
CA LEU A 171 19.54 5.31 2.37
C LEU A 171 18.54 4.82 3.42
N ARG A 172 18.03 5.77 4.21
CA ARG A 172 16.98 5.61 5.20
C ARG A 172 16.01 6.77 5.07
N GLY A 173 14.74 6.56 5.39
CA GLY A 173 13.79 7.65 5.40
C GLY A 173 12.35 7.22 5.25
N GLU A 174 11.49 8.21 5.24
CA GLU A 174 10.05 8.08 5.08
C GLU A 174 9.54 9.19 4.16
N ALA A 175 8.76 8.80 3.16
CA ALA A 175 7.99 9.71 2.34
C ALA A 175 6.49 9.62 2.67
N ARG A 176 5.79 10.72 2.39
CA ARG A 176 4.33 10.80 2.44
C ARG A 176 3.85 11.43 1.17
N TYR A 177 2.77 10.92 0.60
CA TYR A 177 2.08 11.58 -0.50
C TYR A 177 0.61 11.79 -0.20
N THR A 178 0.03 12.80 -0.84
CA THR A 178 -1.41 13.03 -0.92
C THR A 178 -1.81 13.32 -2.37
N SER A 179 -2.97 12.81 -2.78
CA SER A 179 -3.57 13.06 -4.09
C SER A 179 -5.02 13.52 -3.92
N GLY A 180 -5.37 14.61 -4.60
CA GLY A 180 -6.76 15.04 -4.82
C GLY A 180 -7.30 14.67 -6.20
N ASN A 181 -6.54 13.92 -6.99
CA ASN A 181 -6.91 13.49 -8.33
C ASN A 181 -6.51 12.02 -8.52
N VAL A 182 -7.42 11.14 -8.11
CA VAL A 182 -7.27 9.69 -8.27
C VAL A 182 -7.83 9.26 -9.63
N GLY A 183 -7.13 8.39 -10.35
CA GLY A 183 -7.57 7.88 -11.64
C GLY A 183 -6.44 7.65 -12.64
N PRO A 184 -6.76 7.37 -13.92
CA PRO A 184 -5.77 7.06 -14.95
C PRO A 184 -4.77 8.18 -15.24
N ASP A 185 -5.18 9.45 -15.08
CA ASP A 185 -4.33 10.64 -15.24
C ASP A 185 -3.97 11.26 -13.88
N GLY A 186 -4.04 10.46 -12.82
CA GLY A 186 -3.82 10.88 -11.46
C GLY A 186 -2.36 11.23 -11.15
N HIS A 187 -2.18 12.03 -10.11
CA HIS A 187 -0.87 12.39 -9.59
C HIS A 187 -0.95 12.67 -8.09
N ALA A 188 0.18 12.59 -7.42
CA ALA A 188 0.32 12.94 -6.01
C ALA A 188 1.55 13.81 -5.80
N GLU A 189 1.45 14.79 -4.92
CA GLU A 189 2.63 15.47 -4.39
C GLU A 189 3.16 14.67 -3.21
N PHE A 190 4.48 14.56 -3.10
CA PHE A 190 5.14 13.87 -2.00
C PHE A 190 6.22 14.72 -1.34
N THR A 191 6.46 14.43 -0.07
CA THR A 191 7.62 14.90 0.69
C THR A 191 8.35 13.67 1.23
N PHE A 192 9.67 13.63 1.05
CA PHE A 192 10.53 12.52 1.46
C PHE A 192 11.60 13.04 2.42
N GLU A 193 11.45 12.70 3.70
CA GLU A 193 12.46 12.96 4.73
C GLU A 193 13.43 11.78 4.77
N TYR A 194 14.72 12.05 4.55
CA TYR A 194 15.70 10.99 4.37
C TYR A 194 17.09 11.33 4.90
N GLU A 195 17.84 10.29 5.20
CA GLU A 195 19.25 10.32 5.56
C GLU A 195 20.01 9.38 4.62
N LEU A 196 21.24 9.77 4.30
CA LEU A 196 22.13 8.97 3.46
C LEU A 196 23.53 9.06 4.06
N ASP A 197 24.05 7.88 4.44
CA ASP A 197 25.36 7.70 5.05
C ASP A 197 26.52 8.17 4.13
#